data_AF-F7BB64-F1
#
_entry.id   AF-F7BB64-F1
#
_cell.length_a   1.000
_cell.length_b   1.000
_cell.length_c   1.000
_cell.angle_alpha   90.00
_cell.angle_beta   90.00
_cell.angle_gamma   90.00
#
_symmetry.space_group_name_H-M   'P 1'
#
loop_
_entity.id
_entity.type
_entity.pdbx_description
1 polymer ?
#
loop_
_entity_poly.entity_id
_entity_poly.type
_entity_poly.pdbx_seq_one_letter_code
_entity_poly.pdbx_strand_id
1 'polypeptide(L)'
;MSWVTVLVLLVALYGCAVYGYEYEGRFDSLNPPPGHLMPLGWHTHPIHVETRLHVPSPEEFYTRYTSKSVPVVFKGAAVTFPAFQKWTDDYLRKYGDWKVVVEDGKKEDMSRPTYQMSLNTWLNGYIGNDTYLVQDIVPPNPMTKEIPIPRCLQCGGFQNSIETAIMWFSSGGTKSRFHPEQVDNFECMFSGWKEYILIDK
;
A
#
# COMPACT_ATOMS: atom_id res chain seq x y z
N MET A 1 -11.17 -20.19 4.55
CA MET A 1 -9.76 -19.84 4.81
C MET A 1 -9.37 -18.78 3.79
N SER A 2 -9.26 -17.52 4.21
CA SER A 2 -8.97 -16.41 3.32
C SER A 2 -7.49 -16.40 2.94
N TRP A 3 -7.20 -16.16 1.68
CA TRP A 3 -5.85 -16.10 1.13
C TRP A 3 -5.20 -14.77 1.55
N VAL A 4 -4.04 -14.82 2.20
CA VAL A 4 -3.30 -13.64 2.67
C VAL A 4 -2.24 -13.27 1.64
N THR A 5 -2.31 -12.03 1.16
CA THR A 5 -1.54 -11.50 0.03
C THR A 5 -0.69 -10.32 0.51
N VAL A 6 0.65 -10.42 0.42
CA VAL A 6 1.54 -9.25 0.51
C VAL A 6 1.77 -8.77 -0.91
N LEU A 7 1.39 -7.53 -1.22
CA LEU A 7 1.67 -6.91 -2.52
C LEU A 7 2.85 -5.96 -2.35
N VAL A 8 3.93 -6.20 -3.09
CA VAL A 8 5.02 -5.24 -3.20
C VAL A 8 4.76 -4.36 -4.42
N LEU A 9 4.59 -3.08 -4.16
CA LEU A 9 4.28 -2.02 -5.11
C LEU A 9 5.56 -1.23 -5.38
N LEU A 10 6.36 -1.68 -6.33
CA LEU A 10 7.61 -1.01 -6.70
C LEU A 10 7.32 0.01 -7.80
N VAL A 11 7.07 1.26 -7.41
CA VAL A 11 7.04 2.38 -8.34
C VAL A 11 8.00 3.45 -7.81
N ALA A 12 9.27 3.33 -8.17
CA ALA A 12 10.16 4.47 -8.21
C ALA A 12 11.04 4.41 -9.46
N LEU A 13 11.18 5.56 -10.11
CA LEU A 13 12.50 6.16 -10.28
C LEU A 13 12.34 7.62 -10.74
N TYR A 14 13.17 8.45 -10.09
CA TYR A 14 13.40 9.87 -10.27
C TYR A 14 13.58 10.28 -11.73
N GLY A 15 13.03 11.45 -12.08
CA GLY A 15 13.30 12.14 -13.34
C GLY A 15 12.05 12.44 -14.17
N CYS A 16 11.07 13.16 -13.64
CA CYS A 16 10.11 13.85 -14.52
C CYS A 16 10.81 15.05 -15.15
N ALA A 17 11.49 14.82 -16.27
CA ALA A 17 11.45 15.82 -17.33
C ALA A 17 10.04 15.71 -17.94
N VAL A 18 9.15 16.65 -17.61
CA VAL A 18 7.88 16.79 -18.31
C VAL A 18 8.20 17.31 -19.71
N TYR A 19 8.46 16.39 -20.64
CA TYR A 19 8.35 16.71 -22.06
C TYR A 19 6.85 16.67 -22.40
N GLY A 20 6.20 17.83 -22.29
CA GLY A 20 4.87 18.01 -22.85
C GLY A 20 4.97 17.87 -24.36
N TYR A 21 4.61 16.70 -24.89
CA TYR A 21 4.25 16.58 -26.30
C TYR A 21 2.76 16.86 -26.40
N GLU A 22 2.40 18.01 -26.97
CA GLU A 22 1.03 18.25 -27.45
C GLU A 22 0.78 17.27 -28.61
N TYR A 23 0.03 16.21 -28.32
CA TYR A 23 -0.48 15.33 -29.35
C TYR A 23 -1.78 15.93 -29.89
N GLU A 24 -1.70 16.68 -30.99
CA GLU A 24 -2.87 17.05 -31.79
C GLU A 24 -3.36 15.82 -32.59
N GLY A 25 -3.88 14.81 -31.89
CA GLY A 25 -4.55 13.67 -32.51
C GLY A 25 -6.00 14.03 -32.83
N ARG A 26 -6.40 14.00 -34.11
CA ARG A 26 -7.83 14.04 -34.49
C ARG A 26 -8.56 12.88 -33.83
N PHE A 27 -9.52 13.18 -32.97
CA PHE A 27 -10.43 12.20 -32.38
C PHE A 27 -11.36 11.64 -33.47
N ASP A 28 -11.11 10.42 -33.94
CA ASP A 28 -12.03 9.73 -34.85
C ASP A 28 -13.18 9.09 -34.05
N SER A 29 -14.29 9.83 -33.92
CA SER A 29 -15.49 9.36 -33.23
C SER A 29 -16.10 8.08 -33.80
N LEU A 30 -15.73 7.68 -35.02
CA LEU A 30 -16.27 6.50 -35.68
C LEU A 30 -15.53 5.20 -35.30
N ASN A 31 -14.30 5.31 -34.78
CA ASN A 31 -13.49 4.18 -34.34
C ASN A 31 -12.76 4.51 -33.03
N PRO A 32 -13.47 4.52 -31.88
CA PRO A 32 -12.85 4.83 -30.60
C PRO A 32 -11.81 3.76 -30.23
N PRO A 33 -10.74 4.14 -29.50
CA PRO A 33 -9.75 3.19 -29.02
C PRO A 33 -10.39 2.17 -28.05
N PRO A 34 -9.82 0.96 -27.92
CA PRO A 34 -10.26 -0.01 -26.93
C PRO A 34 -10.39 0.62 -25.53
N GLY A 35 -11.49 0.30 -24.83
CA GLY A 35 -11.74 0.82 -23.48
C GLY A 35 -12.25 2.27 -23.42
N HIS A 36 -12.56 2.92 -24.54
CA HIS A 36 -13.17 4.25 -24.53
C HIS A 36 -14.49 4.27 -23.73
N LEU A 37 -14.60 5.23 -22.79
CA LEU A 37 -15.71 5.38 -21.83
C LEU A 37 -15.95 4.19 -20.89
N MET A 38 -15.06 3.19 -20.89
CA MET A 38 -15.05 2.09 -19.94
C MET A 38 -14.23 2.46 -18.70
N PRO A 39 -14.35 1.70 -17.59
CA PRO A 39 -13.51 1.94 -16.41
C PRO A 39 -12.01 1.91 -16.75
N LEU A 40 -11.21 2.63 -15.97
CA LEU A 40 -9.76 2.66 -16.14
C LEU A 40 -9.18 1.22 -16.12
N GLY A 41 -8.26 0.94 -17.03
CA GLY A 41 -7.66 -0.40 -17.23
C GLY A 41 -8.31 -1.23 -18.34
N TRP A 42 -9.50 -0.87 -18.82
CA TRP A 42 -10.20 -1.60 -19.90
C TRP A 42 -9.67 -1.32 -21.31
N HIS A 43 -8.63 -0.50 -21.44
CA HIS A 43 -7.95 -0.25 -22.71
C HIS A 43 -6.98 -1.38 -23.11
N THR A 44 -6.69 -2.30 -22.19
CA THR A 44 -5.77 -3.43 -22.42
C THR A 44 -6.19 -4.67 -21.64
N HIS A 45 -5.57 -5.81 -21.95
CA HIS A 45 -5.74 -7.03 -21.16
C HIS A 45 -4.95 -6.92 -19.85
N PRO A 46 -5.48 -7.42 -18.72
CA PRO A 46 -4.76 -7.41 -17.45
C PRO A 46 -3.41 -8.14 -17.54
N ILE A 47 -2.35 -7.49 -17.06
CA ILE A 47 -1.01 -8.09 -16.96
C ILE A 47 -0.95 -8.88 -15.65
N HIS A 48 -0.46 -10.12 -15.72
CA HIS A 48 -0.30 -10.95 -14.53
C HIS A 48 0.86 -10.46 -13.66
N VAL A 49 0.58 -10.20 -12.38
CA VAL A 49 1.60 -9.94 -11.37
C VAL A 49 2.11 -11.27 -10.81
N GLU A 50 3.43 -11.51 -10.89
CA GLU A 50 4.03 -12.74 -10.39
C GLU A 50 3.69 -12.93 -8.91
N THR A 51 3.26 -14.14 -8.57
CA THR A 51 3.00 -14.55 -7.19
C THR A 51 4.00 -15.60 -6.75
N ARG A 52 4.65 -15.37 -5.61
CA ARG A 52 5.60 -16.31 -5.00
C ARG A 52 5.18 -16.68 -3.59
N LEU A 53 5.56 -17.90 -3.18
CA LEU A 53 5.30 -18.41 -1.82
C LEU A 53 6.44 -18.08 -0.84
N HIS A 54 7.57 -17.60 -1.34
CA HIS A 54 8.76 -17.35 -0.55
C HIS A 54 9.30 -15.95 -0.86
N VAL A 55 9.66 -15.24 0.21
CA VAL A 55 10.37 -13.96 0.11
C VAL A 55 11.80 -14.24 -0.36
N PRO A 56 12.25 -13.65 -1.48
CA PRO A 56 13.58 -13.88 -2.05
C PRO A 56 14.71 -13.29 -1.20
N SER A 57 15.96 -13.58 -1.56
CA SER A 57 17.12 -12.88 -0.99
C SER A 57 17.11 -11.40 -1.41
N PRO A 58 17.81 -10.49 -0.68
CA PRO A 58 17.93 -9.10 -1.09
C PRO A 58 18.48 -8.90 -2.50
N GLU A 59 19.48 -9.69 -2.90
CA GLU A 59 20.05 -9.66 -4.24
C GLU A 59 19.02 -10.05 -5.31
N GLU A 60 18.35 -11.18 -5.11
CA GLU A 60 17.32 -11.65 -6.05
C GLU A 60 16.16 -10.65 -6.12
N PHE A 61 15.74 -10.10 -4.97
CA PHE A 61 14.69 -9.09 -4.91
C PHE A 61 15.05 -7.87 -5.75
N TYR A 62 16.26 -7.35 -5.58
CA TYR A 62 16.75 -6.21 -6.32
C TYR A 62 16.85 -6.51 -7.82
N THR A 63 17.56 -7.57 -8.21
CA THR A 63 17.84 -7.89 -9.62
C THR A 63 16.58 -8.26 -10.42
N ARG A 64 15.59 -8.89 -9.77
CA ARG A 64 14.37 -9.34 -10.47
C ARG A 64 13.24 -8.33 -10.44
N TYR A 65 13.09 -7.57 -9.35
CA TYR A 65 11.91 -6.73 -9.12
C TYR A 65 12.27 -5.26 -9.02
N THR A 66 13.07 -4.86 -8.01
CA THR A 66 13.36 -3.44 -7.72
C THR A 66 14.05 -2.73 -8.88
N SER A 67 15.14 -3.28 -9.42
CA SER A 67 15.89 -2.63 -10.50
C SER A 67 15.16 -2.58 -11.83
N LYS A 68 14.07 -3.33 -11.96
CA LYS A 68 13.24 -3.44 -13.17
C LYS A 68 11.86 -2.81 -13.02
N SER A 69 11.54 -2.29 -11.84
CA SER A 69 10.20 -1.76 -11.50
C SER A 69 9.07 -2.75 -11.79
N VAL A 70 9.28 -4.03 -11.51
CA VAL A 70 8.28 -5.09 -11.73
C VAL A 70 7.60 -5.44 -10.40
N PRO A 71 6.25 -5.36 -10.30
CA PRO A 71 5.54 -5.72 -9.08
C PRO A 71 5.58 -7.22 -8.81
N VAL A 72 5.50 -7.61 -7.54
CA VAL A 72 5.48 -9.01 -7.11
C VAL A 72 4.63 -9.19 -5.86
N VAL A 73 3.95 -10.33 -5.77
CA VAL A 73 3.16 -10.73 -4.61
C VAL A 73 3.88 -11.85 -3.84
N PHE A 74 4.08 -11.67 -2.53
CA PHE A 74 4.62 -12.71 -1.66
C PHE A 74 3.52 -13.32 -0.77
N LYS A 75 2.90 -14.40 -1.21
CA LYS A 75 1.87 -15.10 -0.42
C LYS A 75 2.48 -15.73 0.82
N GLY A 76 1.84 -15.51 1.97
CA GLY A 76 2.27 -16.04 3.26
C GLY A 76 3.45 -15.30 3.92
N ALA A 77 3.99 -14.24 3.30
CA ALA A 77 5.13 -13.51 3.88
C ALA A 77 4.79 -12.80 5.21
N ALA A 78 3.59 -12.22 5.31
CA ALA A 78 3.16 -11.54 6.54
C ALA A 78 2.92 -12.51 7.72
N VAL A 79 2.73 -13.81 7.49
CA VAL A 79 2.40 -14.80 8.54
C VAL A 79 3.49 -14.89 9.62
N THR A 80 4.73 -14.58 9.26
CA THR A 80 5.87 -14.58 10.19
C THR A 80 5.93 -13.34 11.09
N PHE A 81 5.07 -12.35 10.87
CA PHE A 81 5.07 -11.09 11.62
C PHE A 81 4.25 -11.28 12.90
N PRO A 82 4.75 -10.85 14.07
CA PRO A 82 3.96 -10.86 15.30
C PRO A 82 2.62 -10.15 15.14
N ALA A 83 2.57 -9.04 14.39
CA ALA A 83 1.35 -8.31 14.09
C ALA A 83 0.27 -9.18 13.42
N PHE A 84 0.64 -9.99 12.43
CA PHE A 84 -0.29 -10.85 11.71
C PHE A 84 -1.05 -11.80 12.65
N GLN A 85 -0.35 -12.34 13.65
CA GLN A 85 -0.94 -13.30 14.59
C GLN A 85 -1.69 -12.64 15.75
N LYS A 86 -1.31 -11.41 16.12
CA LYS A 86 -1.74 -10.79 17.37
C LYS A 86 -2.72 -9.64 17.18
N TRP A 87 -2.65 -8.89 16.08
CA TRP A 87 -3.42 -7.66 15.90
C TRP A 87 -4.91 -7.96 15.69
N THR A 88 -5.59 -8.03 16.82
CA THR A 88 -7.03 -7.93 16.99
C THR A 88 -7.34 -6.62 17.70
N ASP A 89 -8.57 -6.13 17.61
CA ASP A 89 -8.99 -4.92 18.32
C ASP A 89 -8.65 -5.01 19.81
N ASP A 90 -8.98 -6.13 20.45
CA ASP A 90 -8.69 -6.38 21.87
C ASP A 90 -7.19 -6.36 22.19
N TYR A 91 -6.36 -6.97 21.33
CA TYR A 91 -4.91 -6.94 21.53
C TYR A 91 -4.34 -5.53 21.39
N LEU A 92 -4.83 -4.77 20.41
CA LEU A 92 -4.37 -3.41 20.14
C LEU A 92 -4.73 -2.43 21.28
N ARG A 93 -5.72 -2.75 22.12
CA ARG A 93 -6.05 -1.95 23.32
C ARG A 93 -4.88 -1.83 24.31
N LYS A 94 -3.90 -2.74 24.28
CA LYS A 94 -2.67 -2.60 25.09
C LYS A 94 -1.83 -1.37 24.70
N TYR A 95 -2.02 -0.86 23.48
CA TYR A 95 -1.44 0.37 22.96
C TYR A 95 -2.46 1.52 22.97
N GLY A 96 -3.57 1.36 23.69
CA GLY A 96 -4.75 2.21 23.61
C GLY A 96 -4.49 3.69 23.90
N ASP A 97 -3.50 4.01 24.72
CA ASP A 97 -3.14 5.40 25.06
C ASP A 97 -2.32 6.10 23.98
N TRP A 98 -1.74 5.35 23.04
CA TRP A 98 -0.95 5.91 21.94
C TRP A 98 -1.83 6.84 21.08
N LYS A 99 -1.31 8.03 20.77
CA LYS A 99 -2.00 8.99 19.90
C LYS A 99 -1.84 8.56 18.46
N VAL A 100 -2.96 8.41 17.77
CA VAL A 100 -3.04 8.01 16.37
C VAL A 100 -3.58 9.13 15.50
N VAL A 101 -3.09 9.20 14.27
CA VAL A 101 -3.57 10.09 13.21
C VAL A 101 -4.66 9.38 12.41
N VAL A 102 -5.78 10.06 12.24
CA VAL A 102 -6.96 9.52 11.57
C VAL A 102 -7.47 10.54 10.55
N GLU A 103 -7.78 10.07 9.35
CA GLU A 103 -8.42 10.83 8.30
C GLU A 103 -9.94 10.86 8.49
N ASP A 104 -10.54 12.01 8.18
CA ASP A 104 -11.99 12.20 8.12
C ASP A 104 -12.54 11.70 6.79
N GLY A 105 -13.01 10.45 6.77
CA GLY A 105 -13.52 9.78 5.58
C GLY A 105 -12.65 8.63 5.09
N LYS A 106 -13.28 7.61 4.53
CA LYS A 106 -12.60 6.43 3.94
C LYS A 106 -12.15 6.64 2.50
N LYS A 107 -12.65 7.67 1.83
CA LYS A 107 -12.22 8.07 0.50
C LYS A 107 -11.22 9.21 0.64
N GLU A 108 -10.03 9.03 0.07
CA GLU A 108 -8.97 10.03 0.12
C GLU A 108 -9.46 11.39 -0.40
N ASP A 109 -9.36 12.39 0.46
CA ASP A 109 -9.73 13.78 0.19
C ASP A 109 -8.76 14.71 0.93
N MET A 110 -7.75 15.22 0.22
CA MET A 110 -6.73 16.14 0.77
C MET A 110 -7.28 17.48 1.29
N SER A 111 -8.55 17.81 1.03
CA SER A 111 -9.18 19.01 1.59
C SER A 111 -9.69 18.81 3.02
N ARG A 112 -9.84 17.55 3.46
CA ARG A 112 -10.35 17.20 4.78
C ARG A 112 -9.24 17.16 5.81
N PRO A 113 -9.54 17.54 7.07
CA PRO A 113 -8.55 17.52 8.13
C PRO A 113 -8.22 16.08 8.56
N THR A 114 -7.02 15.91 9.10
CA THR A 114 -6.70 14.78 9.97
C THR A 114 -6.89 15.19 11.43
N TYR A 115 -7.20 14.22 12.27
CA TYR A 115 -7.34 14.44 13.71
C TYR A 115 -6.54 13.42 14.50
N GLN A 116 -6.13 13.83 15.69
CA GLN A 116 -5.42 12.97 16.63
C GLN A 116 -6.34 12.56 17.77
N MET A 117 -6.36 11.26 18.07
CA MET A 117 -7.05 10.72 19.24
C MET A 117 -6.25 9.54 19.80
N SER A 118 -6.64 9.03 20.97
CA SER A 118 -6.03 7.79 21.45
C SER A 118 -6.52 6.60 20.61
N LEU A 119 -5.66 5.60 20.41
CA LEU A 119 -6.03 4.37 19.70
C LEU A 119 -7.28 3.72 20.31
N ASN A 120 -7.43 3.75 21.63
CA ASN A 120 -8.60 3.19 22.30
C ASN A 120 -9.90 3.94 21.95
N THR A 121 -9.85 5.28 21.89
CA THR A 121 -11.01 6.08 21.47
C THR A 121 -11.41 5.74 20.04
N TRP A 122 -10.43 5.58 19.15
CA TRP A 122 -10.70 5.21 17.76
C TRP A 122 -11.25 3.78 17.63
N LEU A 123 -10.63 2.80 18.29
CA LEU A 123 -11.07 1.39 18.30
C LEU A 123 -12.51 1.21 18.78
N ASN A 124 -13.01 2.10 19.66
CA ASN A 124 -14.39 2.04 20.14
C ASN A 124 -15.44 2.46 19.10
N GLY A 125 -15.06 3.19 18.04
CA GLY A 125 -16.01 3.78 17.09
C GLY A 125 -15.75 3.48 15.62
N TYR A 126 -14.56 3.03 15.23
CA TYR A 126 -14.14 2.97 13.83
C TYR A 126 -14.99 2.05 12.93
N ILE A 127 -15.68 1.07 13.52
CA ILE A 127 -16.60 0.19 12.79
C ILE A 127 -17.81 0.97 12.25
N GLY A 128 -18.38 1.85 13.07
CA GLY A 128 -19.57 2.65 12.70
C GLY A 128 -19.25 3.98 12.02
N ASN A 129 -18.01 4.47 12.15
CA ASN A 129 -17.62 5.80 11.68
C ASN A 129 -16.92 5.76 10.31
N ASP A 130 -17.13 6.80 9.49
CA ASP A 130 -16.43 7.00 8.22
C ASP A 130 -15.02 7.54 8.46
N THR A 131 -14.12 6.68 8.93
CA THR A 131 -12.78 7.08 9.36
C THR A 131 -11.73 6.11 8.86
N TYR A 132 -10.51 6.62 8.63
CA TYR A 132 -9.39 5.81 8.18
C TYR A 132 -8.15 6.17 8.99
N LEU A 133 -7.62 5.22 9.76
CA LEU A 133 -6.39 5.41 10.51
C LEU A 133 -5.20 5.24 9.55
N VAL A 134 -4.38 6.29 9.48
CA VAL A 134 -3.17 6.38 8.65
C VAL A 134 -2.03 6.80 9.57
N GLN A 135 -1.39 5.82 10.20
CA GLN A 135 -0.46 6.08 11.30
C GLN A 135 0.95 5.64 10.95
N ASP A 136 1.91 6.55 11.13
CA ASP A 136 3.32 6.17 11.12
C ASP A 136 3.67 5.32 12.36
N ILE A 137 4.21 4.12 12.10
CA ILE A 137 4.58 3.14 13.12
C ILE A 137 6.09 2.94 13.22
N VAL A 138 6.92 3.86 12.74
CA VAL A 138 8.36 3.88 13.04
C VAL A 138 8.63 4.28 14.50
N PRO A 139 9.84 4.00 15.06
CA PRO A 139 10.20 4.43 16.41
C PRO A 139 9.99 5.94 16.58
N PRO A 140 9.43 6.39 17.72
CA PRO A 140 9.30 5.68 19.00
C PRO A 140 7.99 4.88 19.18
N ASN A 141 7.24 4.60 18.12
CA ASN A 141 5.97 3.86 18.22
C ASN A 141 6.16 2.45 18.84
N PRO A 142 5.43 2.08 19.91
CA PRO A 142 5.61 0.81 20.60
C PRO A 142 5.13 -0.40 19.79
N MET A 143 4.40 -0.19 18.69
CA MET A 143 3.99 -1.21 17.73
C MET A 143 5.12 -1.62 16.77
N THR A 144 6.14 -0.77 16.57
CA THR A 144 7.25 -1.02 15.61
C THR A 144 7.84 -2.43 15.76
N LYS A 145 8.07 -2.88 17.00
CA LYS A 145 8.71 -4.16 17.32
C LYS A 145 7.93 -5.40 16.85
N GLU A 146 6.67 -5.23 16.46
CA GLU A 146 5.80 -6.31 15.97
C GLU A 146 5.79 -6.41 14.44
N ILE A 147 6.51 -5.51 13.77
CA ILE A 147 6.64 -5.40 12.32
C ILE A 147 8.13 -5.50 11.96
N PRO A 148 8.69 -6.73 11.89
CA PRO A 148 10.07 -6.90 11.46
C PRO A 148 10.25 -6.47 9.99
N ILE A 149 11.43 -5.94 9.66
CA ILE A 149 11.80 -5.66 8.27
C ILE A 149 11.86 -6.99 7.49
N PRO A 150 11.13 -7.13 6.37
CA PRO A 150 11.20 -8.33 5.50
C PRO A 150 12.63 -8.69 5.11
N ARG A 151 12.94 -10.00 5.04
CA ARG A 151 14.31 -10.47 4.75
C ARG A 151 14.90 -9.90 3.45
N CYS A 152 14.08 -9.71 2.42
CA CYS A 152 14.51 -9.11 1.15
C CYS A 152 14.95 -7.64 1.28
N LEU A 153 14.62 -6.96 2.39
CA LEU A 153 14.99 -5.58 2.68
C LEU A 153 16.09 -5.47 3.76
N GLN A 154 16.59 -6.59 4.29
CA GLN A 154 17.52 -6.56 5.42
C GLN A 154 18.98 -6.27 5.07
N CYS A 155 19.36 -6.30 3.79
CA CYS A 155 20.74 -6.04 3.34
C CYS A 155 20.78 -5.06 2.17
N GLY A 156 21.98 -4.75 1.66
CA GLY A 156 22.12 -3.94 0.44
C GLY A 156 21.77 -2.46 0.58
N GLY A 157 21.69 -1.93 1.81
CA GLY A 157 21.40 -0.52 2.07
C GLY A 157 19.92 -0.17 2.16
N PHE A 158 19.00 -1.09 1.83
CA PHE A 158 17.55 -0.84 1.91
C PHE A 158 17.10 -0.31 3.26
N GLN A 159 17.64 -0.81 4.37
CA GLN A 159 17.30 -0.33 5.72
C GLN A 159 17.65 1.15 5.95
N ASN A 160 18.63 1.69 5.24
CA ASN A 160 19.02 3.10 5.31
C ASN A 160 18.10 4.00 4.45
N SER A 161 17.23 3.39 3.64
CA SER A 161 16.33 4.07 2.70
C SER A 161 14.85 3.90 3.06
N ILE A 162 14.54 3.23 4.18
CA ILE A 162 13.16 3.17 4.68
C ILE A 162 12.79 4.55 5.22
N GLU A 163 11.94 5.28 4.48
CA GLU A 163 11.49 6.61 4.88
C GLU A 163 10.46 6.54 6.01
N THR A 164 9.49 5.64 5.89
CA THR A 164 8.40 5.47 6.85
C THR A 164 7.86 4.04 6.83
N ALA A 165 7.07 3.68 7.84
CA ALA A 165 6.24 2.50 7.88
C ALA A 165 4.84 2.93 8.30
N ILE A 166 3.87 2.82 7.39
CA ILE A 166 2.50 3.30 7.64
C ILE A 166 1.56 2.13 7.93
N MET A 167 0.87 2.21 9.06
CA MET A 167 -0.28 1.37 9.38
C MET A 167 -1.55 2.00 8.79
N TRP A 168 -2.20 1.24 7.91
CA TRP A 168 -3.49 1.57 7.33
C TRP A 168 -4.56 0.70 7.95
N PHE A 169 -5.54 1.30 8.63
CA PHE A 169 -6.58 0.55 9.35
C PHE A 169 -7.95 1.22 9.24
N SER A 170 -8.94 0.48 8.74
CA SER A 170 -10.34 0.87 8.72
C SER A 170 -11.26 -0.33 8.90
N SER A 171 -12.57 -0.08 8.94
CA SER A 171 -13.63 -1.09 8.84
C SER A 171 -13.97 -1.50 7.40
N GLY A 172 -13.09 -1.22 6.44
CA GLY A 172 -13.25 -1.54 5.02
C GLY A 172 -13.98 -0.46 4.23
N GLY A 173 -13.97 -0.62 2.89
CA GLY A 173 -14.55 0.33 1.94
C GLY A 173 -13.69 1.57 1.65
N THR A 174 -12.42 1.55 2.05
CA THR A 174 -11.48 2.65 1.77
C THR A 174 -11.12 2.71 0.30
N LYS A 175 -10.89 3.93 -0.19
CA LYS A 175 -10.53 4.20 -1.59
C LYS A 175 -9.52 5.32 -1.65
N SER A 176 -8.33 5.00 -2.13
CA SER A 176 -7.31 5.98 -2.50
C SER A 176 -7.55 6.48 -3.93
N ARG A 177 -7.13 7.69 -4.23
CA ARG A 177 -7.07 8.19 -5.60
C ARG A 177 -5.98 7.47 -6.37
N PHE A 178 -6.15 7.39 -7.68
CA PHE A 178 -5.10 6.90 -8.56
C PHE A 178 -3.97 7.94 -8.63
N HIS A 179 -2.75 7.55 -8.30
CA HIS A 179 -1.58 8.41 -8.30
C HIS A 179 -0.31 7.59 -8.55
N PRO A 180 0.75 8.19 -9.10
CA PRO A 180 2.08 7.60 -9.06
C PRO A 180 2.63 7.70 -7.65
N GLU A 181 3.30 6.65 -7.19
CA GLU A 181 4.09 6.71 -5.97
C GLU A 181 5.44 7.39 -6.24
N GLN A 182 5.98 8.08 -5.23
CA GLN A 182 7.28 8.75 -5.30
C GLN A 182 8.43 7.83 -4.82
N VAL A 183 8.09 6.74 -4.15
CA VAL A 183 9.01 5.78 -3.54
C VAL A 183 8.55 4.34 -3.77
N ASP A 184 9.50 3.41 -3.71
CA ASP A 184 9.19 1.98 -3.72
C ASP A 184 8.43 1.58 -2.45
N ASN A 185 7.32 0.86 -2.61
CA ASN A 185 6.42 0.50 -1.53
C ASN A 185 6.39 -1.02 -1.30
N PHE A 186 6.38 -1.43 -0.03
CA PHE A 186 6.25 -2.82 0.39
C PHE A 186 5.02 -2.95 1.28
N GLU A 187 3.87 -3.33 0.70
CA GLU A 187 2.61 -3.35 1.43
C GLU A 187 2.25 -4.74 1.99
N CYS A 188 2.11 -4.81 3.31
CA CYS A 188 1.75 -6.04 4.03
C CYS A 188 0.27 -6.03 4.45
N MET A 189 -0.51 -7.00 3.95
CA MET A 189 -1.88 -7.20 4.39
C MET A 189 -1.92 -8.10 5.63
N PHE A 190 -2.32 -7.54 6.79
CA PHE A 190 -2.48 -8.31 8.03
C PHE A 190 -3.90 -8.84 8.25
N SER A 191 -4.93 -8.11 7.80
CA SER A 191 -6.32 -8.52 7.91
C SER A 191 -7.14 -7.93 6.76
N GLY A 192 -8.13 -8.68 6.27
CA GLY A 192 -8.97 -8.28 5.14
C GLY A 192 -8.30 -8.50 3.78
N TRP A 193 -8.66 -7.66 2.82
CA TRP A 193 -8.15 -7.69 1.45
C TRP A 193 -8.09 -6.28 0.88
N LYS A 194 -7.25 -6.09 -0.15
CA LYS A 194 -7.15 -4.85 -0.91
C LYS A 194 -7.03 -5.19 -2.39
N GLU A 195 -7.77 -4.44 -3.20
CA GLU A 195 -7.70 -4.50 -4.65
C GLU A 195 -6.81 -3.38 -5.15
N TYR A 196 -5.99 -3.69 -6.14
CA TYR A 196 -5.05 -2.75 -6.73
C TYR A 196 -5.25 -2.70 -8.23
N ILE A 197 -5.23 -1.48 -8.76
CA ILE A 197 -5.10 -1.22 -10.19
C ILE A 197 -3.73 -0.63 -10.39
N LEU A 198 -2.85 -1.40 -11.05
CA LEU A 198 -1.50 -0.97 -11.39
C LEU A 198 -1.46 -0.66 -12.88
N ILE A 199 -0.86 0.46 -13.24
CA ILE A 199 -0.63 0.83 -14.63
C ILE A 199 0.87 1.02 -14.78
N ASP A 200 1.45 0.32 -15.76
CA ASP A 200 2.86 0.47 -16.11
C ASP A 200 3.11 1.89 -16.63
N LYS A 201 4.37 2.33 -16.56
CA LYS A 201 4.78 3.65 -17.06
C LYS A 201 4.69 3.76 -18.58
#